data_AF-A0A5C5XFP7-F1
#
_entry.id   AF-A0A5C5XFP7-F1
#
_cell.length_a   1.000
_cell.length_b   1.000
_cell.length_c   1.000
_cell.angle_alpha   90.00
_cell.angle_beta   90.00
_cell.angle_gamma   90.00
#
_symmetry.space_group_name_H-M   'P 1'
#
loop_
_entity.id
_entity.type
_entity.pdbx_description
1 polymer ?
#
loop_
_entity_poly.entity_id
_entity_poly.type
_entity_poly.pdbx_seq_one_letter_code
_entity_poly.pdbx_strand_id
1 'polypeptide(L)'
;MNELDRYADEVWDRFIDFVSEPVSALNQEQVRDELARCGLDITNAVSRVQRALATANAKNELAAAREKRASIVEKLTSVVAPRIEGLRERLDGMIAGKLKGSVQAAYFRKLEEAADEDDLRRLMDDIERLDALADIDETETET
;
A
#
# COMPACT_ATOMS: atom_id res chain seq x y z
N MET A 1 3.32 -20.42 -32.24
CA MET A 1 2.38 -21.55 -32.25
C MET A 1 1.68 -21.54 -30.91
N ASN A 2 0.39 -21.22 -30.91
CA ASN A 2 -0.40 -21.17 -29.67
C ASN A 2 -0.59 -22.61 -29.19
N GLU A 3 -0.32 -22.87 -27.90
CA GLU A 3 -0.57 -24.18 -27.28
C GLU A 3 -2.05 -24.61 -27.33
N LEU A 4 -2.93 -23.67 -27.70
CA LEU A 4 -4.36 -23.84 -27.91
C LEU A 4 -4.70 -24.62 -29.19
N ASP A 5 -3.84 -24.55 -30.22
CA ASP A 5 -4.05 -25.25 -31.52
C ASP A 5 -3.69 -26.75 -31.42
N ARG A 6 -3.22 -27.24 -30.27
CA ARG A 6 -2.80 -28.64 -30.10
C ARG A 6 -3.99 -29.59 -29.85
N TYR A 7 -5.13 -29.06 -29.43
CA TYR A 7 -6.29 -29.85 -29.04
C TYR A 7 -7.31 -29.87 -30.17
N ALA A 8 -7.91 -31.03 -30.41
CA ALA A 8 -8.96 -31.19 -31.42
C ALA A 8 -10.21 -30.38 -31.03
N ASP A 9 -10.96 -29.91 -32.03
CA ASP A 9 -12.17 -29.10 -31.84
C ASP A 9 -13.20 -29.80 -30.92
N GLU A 10 -13.28 -31.13 -30.97
CA GLU A 10 -14.14 -31.94 -30.10
C GLU A 10 -13.83 -31.78 -28.59
N VAL A 11 -12.58 -31.45 -28.25
CA VAL A 11 -12.15 -31.20 -26.87
C VAL A 11 -12.59 -29.80 -26.43
N TRP A 12 -12.56 -28.84 -27.35
CA TRP A 12 -13.04 -27.48 -27.11
C TRP A 12 -14.56 -27.45 -26.97
N ASP A 13 -15.29 -28.20 -27.78
CA ASP A 13 -16.75 -28.31 -27.70
C ASP A 13 -17.18 -28.84 -26.32
N ARG A 14 -16.55 -29.92 -25.83
CA ARG A 14 -16.83 -30.46 -24.47
C ARG A 14 -16.46 -29.51 -23.35
N PHE A 15 -15.37 -28.76 -23.50
CA PHE A 15 -14.97 -27.75 -22.51
C PHE A 15 -15.96 -26.59 -22.47
N ILE A 16 -16.43 -26.14 -23.64
CA ILE A 16 -17.44 -25.08 -23.75
C ILE A 16 -18.76 -25.56 -23.16
N ASP A 17 -19.22 -26.78 -23.47
CA ASP A 17 -20.43 -27.37 -22.89
C ASP A 17 -20.35 -27.41 -21.35
N PHE A 18 -19.19 -27.81 -20.81
CA PHE A 18 -18.96 -27.84 -19.36
C PHE A 18 -18.98 -26.46 -18.69
N VAL A 19 -18.41 -25.43 -19.34
CA VAL A 19 -18.35 -24.07 -18.78
C VAL A 19 -19.65 -23.29 -18.97
N SER A 20 -20.48 -23.68 -19.95
CA SER A 20 -21.74 -23.01 -20.28
C SER A 20 -22.97 -23.56 -19.57
N GLU A 21 -22.89 -24.74 -18.94
CA GLU A 21 -23.85 -25.13 -17.91
C GLU A 21 -23.70 -24.24 -16.66
N PRO A 22 -24.80 -23.79 -16.04
CA PRO A 22 -24.72 -22.94 -14.85
C PRO A 22 -24.07 -23.71 -13.69
N VAL A 23 -22.78 -23.45 -13.45
CA VAL A 23 -21.91 -24.04 -12.41
C VAL A 23 -22.35 -23.68 -10.98
N SER A 24 -23.59 -23.19 -10.78
CA SER A 24 -24.12 -22.82 -9.47
C SER A 24 -24.32 -24.01 -8.52
N ALA A 25 -24.15 -25.26 -9.00
CA ALA A 25 -24.37 -26.48 -8.23
C ALA A 25 -23.11 -27.28 -7.88
N LEU A 26 -21.93 -26.96 -8.43
CA LEU A 26 -20.71 -27.76 -8.23
C LEU A 26 -19.63 -26.99 -7.47
N ASN A 27 -19.08 -27.63 -6.45
CA ASN A 27 -17.93 -27.09 -5.72
C ASN A 27 -16.63 -27.24 -6.58
N GLN A 28 -15.58 -26.49 -6.24
CA GLN A 28 -14.32 -26.49 -7.01
C GLN A 28 -13.66 -27.87 -7.14
N GLU A 29 -13.92 -28.78 -6.20
CA GLU A 29 -13.39 -30.15 -6.20
C GLU A 29 -14.14 -31.01 -7.24
N GLN A 30 -15.46 -30.91 -7.27
CA GLN A 30 -16.31 -31.58 -8.25
C GLN A 30 -16.05 -31.10 -9.68
N VAL A 31 -15.76 -29.81 -9.86
CA VAL A 31 -15.36 -29.25 -11.16
C VAL A 31 -14.03 -29.85 -11.65
N ARG A 32 -13.07 -30.07 -10.74
CA ARG A 32 -11.79 -30.70 -11.08
C ARG A 32 -11.97 -32.19 -11.42
N ASP A 33 -12.82 -32.89 -10.67
CA ASP A 33 -13.10 -34.30 -10.89
C ASP A 33 -13.81 -34.56 -12.24
N GLU A 34 -14.77 -33.71 -12.62
CA GLU A 34 -15.42 -33.77 -13.94
C GLU A 34 -14.43 -33.49 -15.08
N LEU A 35 -13.62 -32.44 -14.95
CA LEU A 35 -12.59 -32.13 -15.96
C LEU A 35 -11.56 -33.26 -16.09
N ALA A 36 -11.14 -33.87 -14.98
CA ALA A 36 -10.27 -35.03 -14.99
C ALA A 36 -10.94 -36.25 -15.66
N ARG A 37 -12.23 -36.50 -15.41
CA ARG A 37 -13.01 -37.55 -16.10
C ARG A 37 -13.11 -37.34 -17.60
N CYS A 38 -13.16 -36.09 -18.05
CA CYS A 38 -13.11 -35.72 -19.47
C CYS A 38 -11.70 -35.78 -20.08
N GLY A 39 -10.67 -36.14 -19.30
CA GLY A 39 -9.28 -36.21 -19.77
C GLY A 39 -8.58 -34.85 -19.86
N LEU A 40 -9.14 -33.81 -19.25
CA LEU A 40 -8.61 -32.45 -19.24
C LEU A 40 -7.83 -32.17 -17.94
N ASP A 41 -6.50 -32.22 -18.00
CA ASP A 41 -5.66 -31.75 -16.89
C ASP A 41 -5.50 -30.23 -16.93
N ILE A 42 -6.28 -29.55 -16.08
CA ILE A 42 -6.28 -28.09 -15.94
C ILE A 42 -5.24 -27.56 -14.95
N THR A 43 -4.46 -28.42 -14.29
CA THR A 43 -3.53 -28.02 -13.21
C THR A 43 -2.54 -26.95 -13.67
N ASN A 44 -2.01 -27.12 -14.89
CA ASN A 44 -1.09 -26.16 -15.50
C ASN A 44 -1.78 -24.84 -15.85
N ALA A 45 -3.00 -24.88 -16.37
CA ALA A 45 -3.77 -23.68 -16.69
C ALA A 45 -4.13 -22.89 -15.42
N VAL A 46 -4.61 -23.57 -14.38
CA VAL A 46 -4.93 -22.96 -13.07
C VAL A 46 -3.69 -22.33 -12.45
N SER A 47 -2.54 -23.03 -12.43
CA SER A 47 -1.31 -22.47 -11.85
C SER A 47 -0.77 -21.26 -12.62
N ARG A 48 -1.02 -21.17 -13.94
CA ARG A 48 -0.67 -20.01 -14.76
C ARG A 48 -1.57 -18.82 -14.44
N VAL A 49 -2.88 -19.05 -14.33
CA VAL A 49 -3.85 -18.01 -13.95
C VAL A 49 -3.56 -17.49 -12.55
N GLN A 50 -3.31 -18.38 -11.58
CA GLN A 50 -2.95 -17.99 -10.21
C GLN A 50 -1.66 -17.16 -10.17
N ARG A 51 -0.61 -17.55 -10.93
CA ARG A 51 0.62 -16.75 -11.03
C ARG A 51 0.39 -15.39 -11.68
N ALA A 52 -0.43 -15.34 -12.73
CA ALA A 52 -0.77 -14.08 -13.40
C ALA A 52 -1.55 -13.15 -12.46
N LEU A 53 -2.49 -13.70 -11.69
CA LEU A 53 -3.28 -12.96 -10.70
C LEU A 53 -2.41 -12.45 -9.55
N ALA A 54 -1.52 -13.28 -9.01
CA ALA A 54 -0.57 -12.85 -7.98
C ALA A 54 0.36 -11.74 -8.49
N THR A 55 0.83 -11.84 -9.73
CA THR A 55 1.67 -10.81 -10.36
C THR A 55 0.90 -9.50 -10.56
N ALA A 56 -0.37 -9.58 -10.98
CA ALA A 56 -1.22 -8.41 -11.15
C ALA A 56 -1.51 -7.73 -9.80
N ASN A 57 -1.82 -8.51 -8.76
CA ASN A 57 -2.04 -8.00 -7.40
C ASN A 57 -0.79 -7.31 -6.87
N ALA A 58 0.39 -7.92 -6.99
CA ALA A 58 1.65 -7.31 -6.55
C ALA A 58 1.95 -5.99 -7.29
N LYS A 59 1.59 -5.89 -8.58
CA LYS A 59 1.72 -4.63 -9.35
C LYS A 59 0.74 -3.57 -8.85
N ASN A 60 -0.50 -3.95 -8.54
CA ASN A 60 -1.50 -3.05 -8.02
C ASN A 60 -1.13 -2.54 -6.61
N GLU A 61 -0.66 -3.42 -5.73
CA GLU A 61 -0.14 -3.06 -4.41
C GLU A 61 1.04 -2.08 -4.52
N LEU A 62 1.98 -2.36 -5.43
CA LEU A 62 3.10 -1.45 -5.68
C LEU A 62 2.66 -0.09 -6.23
N ALA A 63 1.66 -0.06 -7.11
CA ALA A 63 1.11 1.18 -7.64
C ALA A 63 0.42 2.00 -6.53
N ALA A 64 -0.41 1.35 -5.71
CA ALA A 64 -1.07 1.97 -4.57
C ALA A 64 -0.05 2.51 -3.55
N ALA A 65 0.99 1.74 -3.22
CA ALA A 65 2.07 2.18 -2.32
C ALA A 65 2.83 3.40 -2.87
N ARG A 66 3.05 3.46 -4.20
CA ARG A 66 3.68 4.62 -4.86
C ARG A 66 2.79 5.86 -4.81
N GLU A 67 1.50 5.70 -5.03
CA GLU A 67 0.52 6.79 -4.95
C GLU A 67 0.41 7.34 -3.52
N LYS A 68 0.33 6.46 -2.52
CA LYS A 68 0.40 6.82 -1.10
C LYS A 68 1.67 7.62 -0.79
N ARG A 69 2.82 7.12 -1.22
CA ARG A 69 4.11 7.83 -1.02
C ARG A 69 4.10 9.21 -1.68
N ALA A 70 3.56 9.34 -2.89
CA ALA A 70 3.49 10.61 -3.59
C ALA A 70 2.63 11.63 -2.83
N SER A 71 1.44 11.21 -2.37
CA SER A 71 0.53 12.02 -1.56
C SER A 71 1.17 12.47 -0.23
N ILE A 72 1.84 11.56 0.48
CA ILE A 72 2.55 11.89 1.73
C ILE A 72 3.67 12.89 1.48
N VAL A 73 4.47 12.70 0.43
CA VAL A 73 5.56 13.62 0.07
C VAL A 73 5.01 14.99 -0.29
N GLU A 74 3.92 15.07 -1.05
CA GLU A 74 3.28 16.34 -1.41
C GLU A 74 2.79 17.10 -0.16
N LYS A 75 2.08 16.41 0.75
CA LYS A 75 1.64 16.98 2.03
C LYS A 75 2.83 17.49 2.83
N LEU A 76 3.89 16.69 2.98
CA LEU A 76 5.12 17.10 3.69
C LEU A 76 5.80 18.32 3.06
N THR A 77 5.82 18.42 1.73
CA THR A 77 6.41 19.59 1.04
C THR A 77 5.57 20.86 1.17
N SER A 78 4.27 20.73 1.43
CA SER A 78 3.36 21.86 1.62
C SER A 78 3.41 22.47 3.02
N VAL A 79 3.97 21.75 4.01
CA VAL A 79 4.17 22.25 5.37
C VAL A 79 5.40 23.16 5.39
N VAL A 80 5.16 24.46 5.54
CA VAL A 80 6.18 25.48 5.75
C VAL A 80 5.84 26.19 7.05
N ALA A 81 6.77 26.19 8.00
CA ALA A 81 6.51 26.81 9.29
C ALA A 81 6.37 28.34 9.16
N PRO A 82 5.41 28.96 9.88
CA PRO A 82 5.21 30.40 9.80
C PRO A 82 6.43 31.16 10.35
N ARG A 83 6.79 32.30 9.71
CA ARG A 83 7.81 33.21 10.25
C ARG A 83 7.24 33.96 11.46
N ILE A 84 7.70 33.64 12.66
CA ILE A 84 7.21 34.24 13.91
C ILE A 84 8.41 34.65 14.78
N GLU A 85 8.35 35.83 15.41
CA GLU A 85 9.26 36.22 16.49
C GLU A 85 9.02 35.37 17.75
N GLY A 86 10.08 34.96 18.47
CA GLY A 86 9.95 34.06 19.63
C GLY A 86 9.94 32.56 19.27
N LEU A 87 10.74 32.18 18.27
CA LEU A 87 10.82 30.80 17.75
C LEU A 87 11.16 29.77 18.84
N ARG A 88 11.99 30.16 19.82
CA ARG A 88 12.44 29.29 20.90
C ARG A 88 11.33 29.00 21.91
N GLU A 89 10.56 30.00 22.36
CA GLU A 89 9.40 29.76 23.24
C GLU A 89 8.32 28.92 22.55
N ARG A 90 8.12 29.11 21.24
CA ARG A 90 7.13 28.33 20.49
C ARG A 90 7.55 26.87 20.32
N LEU A 91 8.82 26.61 20.02
CA LEU A 91 9.39 25.26 20.00
C LEU A 91 9.26 24.57 21.34
N ASP A 92 9.54 25.28 22.43
CA ASP A 92 9.38 24.75 23.79
C ASP A 92 7.94 24.28 24.04
N GLY A 93 6.95 25.12 23.71
CA GLY A 93 5.53 24.78 23.79
C GLY A 93 5.13 23.59 22.89
N MET A 94 5.67 23.51 21.68
CA MET A 94 5.39 22.40 20.75
C MET A 94 5.98 21.07 21.24
N ILE A 95 7.23 21.08 21.71
CA ILE A 95 7.90 19.89 22.25
C ILE A 95 7.18 19.42 23.53
N ALA A 96 6.74 20.36 24.39
CA ALA A 96 5.99 20.05 25.60
C ALA A 96 4.59 19.47 25.31
N GLY A 97 3.89 20.01 24.31
CA GLY A 97 2.50 19.65 24.02
C GLY A 97 2.31 18.46 23.09
N LYS A 98 3.17 18.30 22.07
CA LYS A 98 2.97 17.33 20.98
C LYS A 98 3.81 16.07 21.11
N LEU A 99 5.02 16.18 21.65
CA LEU A 99 5.95 15.06 21.75
C LEU A 99 5.89 14.42 23.14
N LYS A 100 6.12 13.11 23.22
CA LYS A 100 6.12 12.36 24.49
C LYS A 100 7.33 11.44 24.61
N GLY A 101 7.73 11.16 25.85
CA GLY A 101 8.72 10.14 26.18
C GLY A 101 10.13 10.45 25.64
N SER A 102 10.79 9.44 25.07
CA SER A 102 12.18 9.57 24.58
C SER A 102 12.33 10.55 23.42
N VAL A 103 11.30 10.69 22.58
CA VAL A 103 11.29 11.64 21.46
C VAL A 103 11.31 13.07 21.98
N GLN A 104 10.47 13.37 22.98
CA GLN A 104 10.43 14.69 23.63
C GLN A 104 11.79 15.09 24.20
N ALA A 105 12.46 14.20 24.93
CA ALA A 105 13.78 14.45 25.50
C ALA A 105 14.85 14.72 24.42
N ALA A 106 14.78 14.04 23.27
CA ALA A 106 15.70 14.25 22.16
C ALA A 106 15.52 15.63 21.51
N TYR A 107 14.28 16.11 21.34
CA TYR A 107 14.02 17.43 20.79
C TYR A 107 14.37 18.56 21.76
N PHE A 108 14.20 18.37 23.08
CA PHE A 108 14.71 19.34 24.06
C PHE A 108 16.22 19.47 24.00
N ARG A 109 16.96 18.36 23.88
CA ARG A 109 18.42 18.41 23.70
C ARG A 109 18.81 19.15 22.42
N LYS A 110 18.12 18.88 21.31
CA LYS A 110 18.35 19.60 20.05
C LYS A 110 18.03 21.11 20.18
N LEU A 111 17.00 21.48 20.95
CA LEU A 111 16.65 22.87 21.23
C LEU A 111 17.74 23.58 22.06
N GLU A 112 18.37 22.87 23.00
CA GLU A 112 19.51 23.37 23.77
C GLU A 112 20.76 23.55 22.89
N GLU A 113 20.99 22.64 21.94
CA GLU A 113 22.13 22.66 21.01
C GLU A 113 21.96 23.67 19.86
N ALA A 114 20.74 24.10 19.53
CA ALA A 114 20.46 25.05 18.47
C ALA A 114 21.06 26.43 18.76
N ALA A 115 22.08 26.80 17.98
CA ALA A 115 22.88 27.99 18.19
C ALA A 115 22.36 29.23 17.42
N ASP A 116 21.67 29.01 16.30
CA ASP A 116 21.15 30.07 15.44
C ASP A 116 19.66 29.91 15.11
N GLU A 117 19.11 30.94 14.49
CA GLU A 117 17.68 30.98 14.14
C GLU A 117 17.33 29.97 13.03
N ASP A 118 18.29 29.60 12.17
CA ASP A 118 18.08 28.62 11.10
C ASP A 118 17.97 27.20 11.65
N ASP A 119 18.74 26.87 12.69
CA ASP A 119 18.63 25.62 13.44
C ASP A 119 17.28 25.51 14.15
N LEU A 120 16.82 26.60 14.77
CA LEU A 120 15.49 26.67 15.38
C LEU A 120 14.39 26.48 14.32
N ARG A 121 14.51 27.11 13.14
CA ARG A 121 13.54 26.92 12.04
C ARG A 121 13.49 25.48 11.56
N ARG A 122 14.65 24.85 11.36
CA ARG A 122 14.72 23.44 10.96
C ARG A 122 14.06 22.52 11.98
N LEU A 123 14.25 22.80 13.27
CA LEU A 123 13.62 22.03 14.34
C LEU A 123 12.09 22.19 14.33
N MET A 124 11.60 23.40 14.03
CA MET A 124 10.17 23.70 13.95
C MET A 124 9.53 23.01 12.75
N ASP A 125 10.14 23.12 11.57
CA ASP A 125 9.70 22.42 10.36
C ASP A 125 9.63 20.90 10.58
N ASP A 126 10.61 20.33 11.28
CA ASP A 126 10.67 18.90 11.57
C ASP A 126 9.53 18.45 12.49
N ILE A 127 9.23 19.21 13.55
CA ILE A 127 8.10 18.92 14.45
C ILE A 127 6.75 19.06 13.72
N GLU A 128 6.57 20.10 12.89
CA GLU A 128 5.33 20.27 12.12
C GLU A 128 5.13 19.16 11.07
N ARG A 129 6.22 18.67 10.47
CA ARG A 129 6.16 17.51 9.56
C ARG A 129 5.81 16.21 10.28
N LEU A 130 6.33 16.01 11.48
CA LEU A 130 5.97 14.85 12.31
C LEU A 130 4.49 14.88 12.71
N ASP A 131 3.98 16.06 13.04
CA ASP A 131 2.56 16.27 13.36
C ASP A 131 1.67 15.98 12.14
N ALA A 132 2.01 16.54 10.98
CA ALA A 132 1.28 16.27 9.75
C ALA A 132 1.32 14.78 9.33
N LEU A 133 2.41 14.07 9.62
CA LEU A 133 2.50 12.62 9.41
C LEU A 133 1.62 11.83 10.37
N ALA A 134 1.55 12.22 11.65
CA ALA A 134 0.69 11.60 12.63
C ALA A 134 -0.79 11.75 12.25
N ASP A 135 -1.20 12.94 11.80
CA ASP A 135 -2.57 13.18 11.31
C ASP A 135 -2.91 12.32 10.08
N ILE A 136 -1.96 12.11 9.17
CA ILE A 136 -2.16 11.24 8.00
C ILE A 136 -2.35 9.78 8.43
N ASP A 137 -1.60 9.31 9.42
CA ASP A 137 -1.68 7.93 9.93
C ASP A 137 -3.03 7.68 10.66
N GLU A 138 -3.50 8.65 11.46
CA GLU A 138 -4.81 8.57 12.14
C GLU A 138 -5.97 8.56 11.13
N THR A 139 -5.94 9.43 10.11
CA THR A 139 -7.02 9.50 9.09
C THR A 139 -7.13 8.27 8.19
N GLU A 140 -6.06 7.47 8.02
CA GLU A 140 -6.11 6.20 7.27
C GLU A 140 -6.63 5.02 8.11
N THR A 141 -6.69 5.13 9.44
CA THR A 141 -7.22 4.06 10.31
C THR A 141 -8.73 4.11 10.57
N GLU A 142 -9.38 5.23 10.26
CA GLU A 142 -10.83 5.43 10.46
C GLU A 142 -11.71 5.14 9.21
N THR A 143 -11.11 4.73 8.08
CA THR A 143 -11.81 4.33 6.84
C THR A 143 -11.61 2.87 6.49
#